data_AF-A0A8K0KLF3-F1
#
_entry.id   AF-A0A8K0KLF3-F1
#
_cell.length_a   1.000
_cell.length_b   1.000
_cell.length_c   1.000
_cell.angle_alpha   90.00
_cell.angle_beta   90.00
_cell.angle_gamma   90.00
#
_symmetry.space_group_name_H-M   'P 1'
#
loop_
_entity.id
_entity.type
_entity.pdbx_description
1 polymer ?
#
loop_
_entity_poly.entity_id
_entity_poly.type
_entity_poly.pdbx_seq_one_letter_code
_entity_poly.pdbx_strand_id
1 'polypeptide(L)'
;MCMSASGNFMPPMFVFPRKRENPLLMDDALPGSFAYYDESGWIDKESFVVWFKKFIEFSNPSANKPVLLILDGHESHTKSTHRLQPLDASFMCPLSTFYVQEVRQWLIAHPGRTVTINQVGKLMNGAFTRAALMQTAIKGFFKTGICPLDRNIFPEHMYAPSGTTDRAESAFEPPAFHM
;
A
#
# COMPACT_ATOMS: atom_id res chain seq x y z
N MET A 1 -0.18 5.55 -1.15
CA MET A 1 -0.56 5.89 0.25
C MET A 1 0.60 6.58 0.94
N CYS A 2 0.39 7.46 1.92
CA CYS A 2 1.48 8.14 2.63
C CYS A 2 1.10 8.48 4.07
N MET A 3 2.02 8.24 5.00
CA MET A 3 1.86 8.56 6.41
C MET A 3 3.18 9.00 7.03
N SER A 4 3.11 9.64 8.19
CA SER A 4 4.26 10.24 8.89
C SER A 4 4.44 9.64 10.28
N ALA A 5 5.67 9.74 10.81
CA ALA A 5 5.99 9.29 12.17
C ALA A 5 5.22 10.03 13.26
N SER A 6 4.74 11.25 12.99
CA SER A 6 3.88 12.00 13.91
C SER A 6 2.41 11.55 13.89
N GLY A 7 2.08 10.51 13.10
CA GLY A 7 0.75 9.93 13.06
C GLY A 7 -0.21 10.56 12.04
N ASN A 8 0.27 11.44 11.15
CA ASN A 8 -0.57 12.03 10.11
C ASN A 8 -0.58 11.17 8.84
N PHE A 9 -1.72 11.12 8.17
CA PHE A 9 -1.93 10.45 6.88
C PHE A 9 -2.26 11.49 5.82
N MET A 10 -1.59 11.40 4.67
CA MET A 10 -1.98 12.21 3.51
C MET A 10 -3.22 11.59 2.87
N PRO A 11 -4.23 12.39 2.46
CA PRO A 11 -5.33 11.89 1.66
C PRO A 11 -4.82 11.15 0.40
N PRO A 12 -5.43 10.01 0.04
CA PRO A 12 -4.95 9.19 -1.06
C PRO A 12 -5.19 9.85 -2.42
N MET A 13 -4.26 9.60 -3.34
CA MET A 13 -4.51 9.76 -4.77
C MET A 13 -5.12 8.47 -5.31
N PHE A 14 -6.18 8.59 -6.11
CA PHE A 14 -6.75 7.49 -6.89
C PHE A 14 -6.22 7.57 -8.32
N VAL A 15 -5.75 6.44 -8.87
CA VAL A 15 -5.39 6.33 -10.28
C VAL A 15 -6.47 5.48 -10.95
N PHE A 16 -7.19 6.07 -11.91
CA PHE A 16 -8.28 5.39 -12.60
C PHE A 16 -7.86 5.03 -14.04
N PRO A 17 -8.05 3.76 -14.48
CA PRO A 17 -7.67 3.26 -15.81
C PRO A 17 -8.60 3.81 -16.92
N ARG A 18 -8.47 5.09 -17.26
CA ARG A 18 -9.28 5.79 -18.27
C ARG A 18 -8.62 7.11 -18.71
N LYS A 19 -8.79 7.48 -19.98
CA LYS A 19 -8.32 8.79 -20.52
C LYS A 19 -9.14 9.99 -20.07
N ARG A 20 -10.47 9.82 -19.97
CA ARG A 20 -11.39 10.94 -19.73
C ARG A 20 -11.65 11.08 -18.25
N GLU A 21 -11.50 12.29 -17.72
CA GLU A 21 -11.92 12.64 -16.37
C GLU A 21 -13.39 12.24 -16.13
N ASN A 22 -13.68 11.82 -14.90
CA ASN A 22 -15.03 11.62 -14.41
C ASN A 22 -15.07 11.95 -12.93
N PRO A 23 -15.53 13.16 -12.56
CA PRO A 23 -15.57 13.59 -11.16
C PRO A 23 -16.45 12.68 -10.29
N LEU A 24 -17.47 12.03 -10.86
CA LEU A 24 -18.37 11.11 -10.14
C LEU A 24 -17.65 9.89 -9.57
N LEU A 25 -16.44 9.55 -10.05
CA LEU A 25 -15.64 8.47 -9.45
C LEU A 25 -15.08 8.83 -8.08
N MET A 26 -15.08 10.12 -7.74
CA MET A 26 -14.65 10.64 -6.46
C MET A 26 -15.82 10.97 -5.54
N ASP A 27 -17.06 10.65 -5.93
CA ASP A 27 -18.23 10.79 -5.05
C ASP A 27 -18.02 9.97 -3.77
N ASP A 28 -18.31 10.62 -2.63
CA ASP A 28 -18.11 10.08 -1.27
C ASP A 28 -16.67 9.62 -0.95
N ALA A 29 -15.66 9.98 -1.76
CA ALA A 29 -14.26 9.70 -1.46
C ALA A 29 -13.80 10.46 -0.20
N LEU A 30 -12.71 9.99 0.41
CA LEU A 30 -12.16 10.61 1.62
C LEU A 30 -11.86 12.10 1.35
N PRO A 31 -12.31 13.05 2.19
CA PRO A 31 -12.06 14.47 1.98
C PRO A 31 -10.57 14.78 1.77
N GLY A 32 -10.27 15.61 0.77
CA GLY A 32 -8.91 15.94 0.35
C GLY A 32 -8.26 14.92 -0.60
N SER A 33 -8.90 13.78 -0.87
CA SER A 33 -8.45 12.86 -1.91
C SER A 33 -8.59 13.48 -3.29
N PHE A 34 -7.78 13.01 -4.23
CA PHE A 34 -7.75 13.51 -5.60
C PHE A 34 -7.52 12.36 -6.58
N ALA A 35 -7.86 12.58 -7.85
CA ALA A 35 -7.77 11.56 -8.89
C ALA A 35 -6.77 11.95 -9.98
N TYR A 36 -6.13 10.93 -10.54
CA TYR A 36 -5.41 10.97 -11.80
C TYR A 36 -6.01 9.94 -12.76
N TYR A 37 -6.08 10.28 -14.03
CA TYR A 37 -6.75 9.48 -15.06
C TYR A 37 -5.74 9.12 -16.14
N ASP A 38 -5.42 7.83 -16.26
CA ASP A 38 -4.47 7.30 -17.23
C ASP A 38 -4.97 5.97 -17.79
N GLU A 39 -4.61 5.58 -19.02
CA GLU A 39 -5.06 4.31 -19.60
C GLU A 39 -4.57 3.08 -18.86
N SER A 40 -3.35 3.12 -18.33
CA SER A 40 -2.73 1.99 -17.65
C SER A 40 -3.39 1.70 -16.30
N GLY A 41 -3.90 2.74 -15.62
CA GLY A 41 -4.33 2.66 -14.23
C GLY A 41 -3.18 2.48 -13.23
N TRP A 42 -1.93 2.53 -13.70
CA TRP A 42 -0.73 2.43 -12.88
C TRP A 42 -0.11 3.81 -12.67
N ILE A 43 0.78 3.91 -11.67
CA ILE A 43 1.56 5.12 -11.46
C ILE A 43 2.68 5.18 -12.50
N ASP A 44 2.85 6.35 -13.10
CA ASP A 44 3.91 6.72 -14.03
C ASP A 44 4.63 7.98 -13.52
N LYS A 45 5.55 8.52 -14.32
CA LYS A 45 6.32 9.71 -13.93
C LYS A 45 5.43 10.94 -13.77
N GLU A 46 4.46 11.10 -14.66
CA GLU A 46 3.57 12.25 -14.74
C GLU A 46 2.61 12.28 -13.53
N SER A 47 1.94 11.17 -13.25
CA SER A 47 1.09 10.99 -12.07
C SER A 47 1.89 11.07 -10.76
N PHE A 48 3.12 10.57 -10.73
CA PHE A 48 4.00 10.76 -9.57
C PHE A 48 4.30 12.24 -9.31
N VAL A 49 4.56 13.04 -10.36
CA VAL A 49 4.76 14.49 -10.20
C VAL A 49 3.51 15.18 -9.66
N VAL A 50 2.31 14.77 -10.12
CA VAL A 50 1.04 15.28 -9.58
C VAL A 50 0.90 14.95 -8.09
N TRP A 51 1.15 13.69 -7.74
CA TRP A 51 1.15 13.23 -6.35
C TRP A 51 2.18 13.98 -5.50
N PHE A 52 3.39 14.18 -6.01
CA PHE A 52 4.49 14.83 -5.30
C PHE A 52 4.19 16.30 -5.01
N LYS A 53 3.55 17.02 -5.93
CA LYS A 53 3.07 18.40 -5.66
C LYS A 53 2.09 18.43 -4.49
N LYS A 54 1.14 17.49 -4.43
CA LYS A 54 0.21 17.35 -3.31
C LYS A 54 0.91 16.96 -2.00
N PHE A 55 1.97 16.15 -2.08
CA PHE A 55 2.81 15.86 -0.93
C PHE A 55 3.53 17.11 -0.39
N ILE A 56 4.07 17.98 -1.26
CA ILE A 56 4.70 19.23 -0.82
C ILE A 56 3.68 20.16 -0.16
N GLU A 57 2.48 20.30 -0.75
CA GLU A 57 1.37 21.06 -0.15
C GLU A 57 1.00 20.51 1.23
N PHE A 58 0.84 19.18 1.34
CA PHE A 58 0.43 18.51 2.57
C PHE A 58 1.51 18.59 3.67
N SER A 59 2.76 18.29 3.33
CA SER A 59 3.86 18.23 4.29
C SER A 59 4.36 19.62 4.69
N ASN A 60 4.13 20.63 3.84
CA ASN A 60 4.51 22.03 4.05
C ASN A 60 5.96 22.18 4.56
N PRO A 61 6.96 21.66 3.82
CA PRO A 61 8.35 21.68 4.23
C PRO A 61 8.91 23.11 4.24
N SER A 62 9.83 23.40 5.14
CA SER A 62 10.56 24.67 5.17
C SER A 62 11.98 24.46 5.67
N ALA A 63 12.84 25.49 5.61
CA ALA A 63 14.20 25.42 6.15
C ALA A 63 14.23 25.01 7.64
N ASN A 64 13.23 25.44 8.41
CA ASN A 64 13.11 25.12 9.84
C ASN A 64 12.30 23.83 10.11
N LYS A 65 11.71 23.24 9.07
CA LYS A 65 10.91 22.02 9.15
C LYS A 65 11.23 21.13 7.95
N PRO A 66 12.45 20.55 7.88
CA PRO A 66 12.80 19.63 6.82
C PRO A 66 11.92 18.38 6.88
N VAL A 67 11.58 17.83 5.72
CA VAL A 67 10.75 16.63 5.59
C VAL A 67 11.53 15.59 4.81
N LEU A 68 11.67 14.39 5.39
CA LEU A 68 12.24 13.23 4.72
C LEU A 68 11.11 12.37 4.15
N LEU A 69 11.07 12.23 2.82
CA LEU A 69 10.19 11.29 2.13
C LEU A 69 10.97 10.01 1.84
N ILE A 70 10.45 8.88 2.33
CA ILE A 70 10.99 7.55 2.05
C ILE A 70 10.02 6.88 1.07
N LEU A 71 10.51 6.54 -0.12
CA LEU A 71 9.79 5.79 -1.14
C LEU A 71 10.36 4.37 -1.18
N ASP A 72 9.51 3.40 -1.50
CA ASP A 72 9.96 2.06 -1.81
C ASP A 72 10.56 1.98 -3.21
N GLY A 73 11.60 1.17 -3.36
CA GLY A 73 12.15 0.84 -4.67
C GLY A 73 11.31 -0.27 -5.31
N HIS A 74 11.06 -0.16 -6.62
CA HIS A 74 10.35 -1.18 -7.40
C HIS A 74 11.05 -2.55 -7.28
N GLU A 75 10.30 -3.59 -6.89
CA GLU A 75 10.81 -4.94 -6.63
C GLU A 75 11.53 -5.55 -7.84
N SER A 76 12.73 -6.08 -7.60
CA SER A 76 13.20 -7.26 -8.33
C SER A 76 14.06 -8.20 -7.48
N HIS A 77 14.68 -7.77 -6.35
CA HIS A 77 15.71 -8.62 -5.69
C HIS A 77 15.86 -8.54 -4.16
N THR A 78 14.88 -8.11 -3.36
CA THR A 78 15.05 -8.10 -1.88
C THR A 78 13.80 -8.50 -1.12
N LYS A 79 13.76 -9.76 -0.65
CA LYS A 79 12.65 -10.32 0.15
C LYS A 79 12.55 -9.75 1.58
N SER A 80 13.38 -8.76 1.93
CA SER A 80 13.52 -8.23 3.30
C SER A 80 12.81 -6.88 3.53
N THR A 81 12.24 -6.26 2.50
CA THR A 81 11.81 -4.84 2.53
C THR A 81 10.47 -4.59 3.21
N HIS A 82 9.54 -5.55 3.18
CA HIS A 82 8.19 -5.40 3.76
C HIS A 82 8.19 -5.08 5.27
N ARG A 83 9.26 -5.43 5.98
CA ARG A 83 9.40 -5.17 7.43
C ARG A 83 9.90 -3.77 7.74
N LEU A 84 10.55 -3.11 6.79
CA LEU A 84 11.05 -1.75 6.92
C LEU A 84 10.03 -0.71 6.45
N GLN A 85 8.99 -1.11 5.74
CA GLN A 85 7.93 -0.22 5.26
C GLN A 85 6.89 0.00 6.37
N PRO A 86 6.80 1.22 6.95
CA PRO A 86 5.85 1.47 8.06
C PRO A 86 4.40 1.19 7.68
N LEU A 87 4.06 1.44 6.41
CA LEU A 87 2.73 1.20 5.86
C LEU A 87 2.37 -0.29 5.94
N ASP A 88 3.27 -1.18 5.51
CA ASP A 88 3.05 -2.62 5.54
C ASP A 88 3.10 -3.19 6.95
N ALA A 89 3.96 -2.65 7.82
CA ALA A 89 4.12 -3.10 9.20
C ALA A 89 2.89 -2.80 10.10
N SER A 90 2.00 -1.89 9.70
CA SER A 90 0.92 -1.41 10.58
C SER A 90 -0.40 -1.05 9.92
N PHE A 91 -0.41 -0.55 8.68
CA PHE A 91 -1.59 0.08 8.09
C PHE A 91 -2.24 -0.77 6.99
N MET A 92 -1.46 -1.39 6.10
CA MET A 92 -2.01 -2.08 4.91
C MET A 92 -2.91 -3.28 5.28
N CYS A 93 -2.55 -4.04 6.32
CA CYS A 93 -3.37 -5.17 6.76
C CYS A 93 -4.74 -4.72 7.34
N PRO A 94 -4.80 -3.77 8.29
CA PRO A 94 -6.08 -3.19 8.72
C PRO A 94 -6.89 -2.56 7.60
N LEU A 95 -6.24 -1.79 6.71
CA LEU A 95 -6.92 -1.16 5.58
C LEU A 95 -7.60 -2.21 4.68
N SER A 96 -6.86 -3.25 4.29
CA SER A 96 -7.40 -4.36 3.48
C SER A 96 -8.57 -5.04 4.19
N THR A 97 -8.42 -5.31 5.49
CA THR A 97 -9.48 -5.92 6.31
C THR A 97 -10.75 -5.09 6.32
N PHE A 98 -10.64 -3.79 6.58
CA PHE A 98 -11.81 -2.90 6.60
C PHE A 98 -12.39 -2.70 5.22
N TYR A 99 -11.58 -2.61 4.17
CA TYR A 99 -12.07 -2.50 2.80
C TYR A 99 -12.91 -3.72 2.39
N VAL A 100 -12.45 -4.93 2.72
CA VAL A 100 -13.24 -6.16 2.51
C VAL A 100 -14.55 -6.12 3.30
N GLN A 101 -14.56 -5.57 4.51
CA GLN A 101 -15.78 -5.40 5.30
C GLN A 101 -16.76 -4.39 4.65
N GLU A 102 -16.28 -3.23 4.21
CA GLU A 102 -17.09 -2.23 3.51
C GLU A 102 -17.69 -2.83 2.22
N VAL A 103 -16.87 -3.53 1.42
CA VAL A 103 -17.33 -4.24 0.22
C VAL A 103 -18.43 -5.25 0.56
N ARG A 104 -18.22 -6.08 1.60
CA ARG A 104 -19.20 -7.09 2.01
C ARG A 104 -20.51 -6.45 2.46
N GLN A 105 -20.45 -5.41 3.27
CA GLN A 105 -21.65 -4.68 3.72
C GLN A 105 -22.40 -4.08 2.53
N TRP A 106 -21.67 -3.50 1.58
CA TRP A 106 -22.28 -2.95 0.37
C TRP A 106 -22.97 -4.03 -0.47
N LEU A 107 -22.35 -5.19 -0.66
CA LEU A 107 -22.93 -6.31 -1.43
C LEU A 107 -24.18 -6.88 -0.76
N ILE A 108 -24.22 -6.95 0.58
CA ILE A 108 -25.41 -7.36 1.33
C ILE A 108 -26.55 -6.34 1.16
N ALA A 109 -26.23 -5.05 1.22
CA ALA A 109 -27.21 -3.98 1.05
C ALA A 109 -27.71 -3.83 -0.40
N HIS A 110 -26.99 -4.36 -1.39
CA HIS A 110 -27.34 -4.27 -2.81
C HIS A 110 -27.35 -5.65 -3.49
N PRO A 111 -28.33 -6.52 -3.17
CA PRO A 111 -28.41 -7.85 -3.74
C PRO A 111 -28.43 -7.84 -5.28
N GLY A 112 -27.66 -8.76 -5.89
CA GLY A 112 -27.58 -8.90 -7.35
C GLY A 112 -26.72 -7.84 -8.06
N ARG A 113 -26.08 -6.91 -7.31
CA ARG A 113 -25.13 -5.96 -7.86
C ARG A 113 -23.69 -6.36 -7.56
N THR A 114 -22.76 -5.90 -8.39
CA THR A 114 -21.32 -6.02 -8.17
C THR A 114 -20.73 -4.64 -7.83
N VAL A 115 -19.64 -4.64 -7.05
CA VAL A 115 -18.88 -3.40 -6.80
C VAL A 115 -18.17 -3.01 -8.09
N THR A 116 -18.33 -1.74 -8.48
CA THR A 116 -17.64 -1.17 -9.64
C THR A 116 -16.71 -0.05 -9.21
N ILE A 117 -15.93 0.49 -10.15
CA ILE A 117 -15.05 1.65 -9.95
C ILE A 117 -15.78 2.85 -9.32
N ASN A 118 -17.09 3.00 -9.56
CA ASN A 118 -17.89 4.11 -9.01
C ASN A 118 -18.08 4.01 -7.48
N GLN A 119 -17.92 2.83 -6.89
CA GLN A 119 -18.05 2.65 -5.44
C GLN A 119 -16.71 2.73 -4.71
N VAL A 120 -15.58 2.66 -5.43
CA VAL A 120 -14.24 2.55 -4.83
C VAL A 120 -13.94 3.73 -3.92
N GLY A 121 -14.29 4.97 -4.31
CA GLY A 121 -14.10 6.16 -3.48
C GLY A 121 -14.78 6.04 -2.12
N LYS A 122 -16.08 5.72 -2.11
CA LYS A 122 -16.89 5.52 -0.90
C LYS A 122 -16.38 4.40 0.00
N LEU A 123 -16.12 3.22 -0.59
CA LEU A 123 -15.68 2.04 0.16
C LEU A 123 -14.29 2.26 0.75
N MET A 124 -13.40 2.90 -0.02
CA MET A 124 -12.06 3.27 0.46
C MET A 124 -12.15 4.30 1.58
N ASN A 125 -13.05 5.28 1.50
CA ASN A 125 -13.28 6.25 2.57
C ASN A 125 -13.69 5.55 3.89
N GLY A 126 -14.68 4.66 3.84
CA GLY A 126 -15.11 3.86 5.01
C GLY A 126 -13.97 3.03 5.60
N ALA A 127 -13.16 2.38 4.76
CA ALA A 127 -12.03 1.58 5.22
C ALA A 127 -10.89 2.43 5.80
N PHE A 128 -10.53 3.52 5.10
CA PHE A 128 -9.42 4.38 5.46
C PHE A 128 -9.67 5.08 6.79
N THR A 129 -10.85 5.65 7.00
CA THR A 129 -11.21 6.35 8.25
C THR A 129 -11.10 5.44 9.48
N ARG A 130 -11.29 4.14 9.30
CA ARG A 130 -11.15 3.11 10.34
C ARG A 130 -9.70 2.66 10.53
N ALA A 131 -8.89 2.59 9.46
CA ALA A 131 -7.51 2.13 9.50
C ALA A 131 -6.49 3.23 9.88
N ALA A 132 -6.72 4.47 9.42
CA ALA A 132 -5.78 5.59 9.48
C ALA A 132 -5.78 6.30 10.84
N LEU A 133 -5.62 5.53 11.92
CA LEU A 133 -5.48 6.07 13.26
C LEU A 133 -4.05 6.60 13.45
N MET A 134 -3.90 7.71 14.19
CA MET A 134 -2.61 8.26 14.58
C MET A 134 -1.66 7.19 15.15
N GLN A 135 -2.21 6.32 16.00
CA GLN A 135 -1.49 5.21 16.62
C GLN A 135 -1.02 4.15 15.62
N THR A 136 -1.76 3.93 14.53
CA THR A 136 -1.36 3.01 13.46
C THR A 136 -0.03 3.47 12.86
N ALA A 137 0.03 4.73 12.44
CA ALA A 137 1.24 5.32 11.87
C ALA A 137 2.41 5.34 12.86
N ILE A 138 2.21 5.85 14.09
CA ILE A 138 3.27 5.90 15.11
C ILE A 138 3.84 4.49 15.37
N LYS A 139 2.98 3.49 15.56
CA LYS A 139 3.42 2.10 15.79
C LYS A 139 4.13 1.51 14.57
N GLY A 140 3.73 1.87 13.35
CA GLY A 140 4.42 1.46 12.13
C GLY A 140 5.85 1.96 12.07
N PHE A 141 6.07 3.25 12.34
CA PHE A 141 7.41 3.84 12.37
C PHE A 141 8.27 3.30 13.52
N PHE A 142 7.65 3.02 14.68
CA PHE A 142 8.34 2.40 15.81
C PHE A 142 8.80 0.98 15.48
N LYS A 143 7.92 0.13 14.95
CA LYS A 143 8.23 -1.27 14.60
C LYS A 143 9.32 -1.42 13.56
N THR A 144 9.46 -0.44 12.66
CA THR A 144 10.45 -0.44 11.58
C THR A 144 11.80 0.11 12.01
N GLY A 145 11.88 0.72 13.21
CA GLY A 145 13.10 1.37 13.69
C GLY A 145 13.44 2.65 12.94
N ILE A 146 12.48 3.21 12.20
CA ILE A 146 12.68 4.48 11.47
C ILE A 146 12.48 5.67 12.41
N CYS A 147 11.50 5.58 13.33
CA CYS A 147 11.27 6.62 14.34
C CYS A 147 10.78 6.01 15.66
N PRO A 148 11.59 6.06 16.75
CA PRO A 148 12.97 6.56 16.78
C PRO A 148 13.90 5.68 15.92
N LEU A 149 15.03 6.25 15.49
CA LEU A 149 15.99 5.54 14.65
C LEU A 149 16.69 4.44 15.47
N ASP A 150 16.44 3.18 15.11
CA ASP A 150 17.13 2.00 15.65
C ASP A 150 17.63 1.13 14.50
N ARG A 151 18.95 1.15 14.29
CA ARG A 151 19.61 0.39 13.22
C ARG A 151 19.74 -1.10 13.54
N ASN A 152 19.52 -1.49 14.80
CA ASN A 152 19.68 -2.86 15.29
C ASN A 152 18.33 -3.55 15.54
N ILE A 153 17.22 -2.95 15.08
CA ILE A 153 15.87 -3.47 15.34
C ILE A 153 15.62 -4.84 14.72
N PHE A 154 16.34 -5.19 13.64
CA PHE A 154 16.33 -6.51 13.06
C PHE A 154 17.69 -7.20 13.27
N PRO A 155 17.75 -8.35 13.96
CA PRO A 155 18.96 -9.16 14.06
C PRO A 155 19.52 -9.63 12.72
N GLU A 156 20.83 -9.86 12.68
CA GLU A 156 21.60 -10.15 11.46
C GLU A 156 21.02 -11.29 10.61
N HIS A 157 20.54 -12.36 11.25
CA HIS A 157 19.98 -13.52 10.56
C HIS A 157 18.72 -13.19 9.73
N MET A 158 18.05 -12.06 9.99
CA MET A 158 16.92 -11.61 9.16
C MET A 158 17.35 -10.97 7.84
N TYR A 159 18.62 -10.60 7.69
CA TYR A 159 19.20 -10.16 6.42
C TYR A 159 19.78 -11.33 5.62
N ALA A 160 19.87 -12.52 6.21
CA ALA A 160 20.38 -13.69 5.52
C ALA A 160 19.47 -14.04 4.32
N PRO A 161 20.04 -14.33 3.13
CA PRO A 161 19.26 -14.73 1.98
C PRO A 161 18.49 -16.01 2.28
N SER A 162 17.24 -16.09 1.80
CA SER A 162 16.44 -17.31 1.93
C SER A 162 17.17 -18.48 1.25
N GLY A 163 17.48 -19.54 2.00
CA GLY A 163 18.11 -20.75 1.46
C GLY A 163 17.26 -21.34 0.34
N THR A 164 17.90 -21.70 -0.77
CA THR A 164 17.23 -22.39 -1.88
C THR A 164 16.83 -23.79 -1.42
N THR A 165 15.53 -24.07 -1.39
CA THR A 165 15.04 -25.44 -1.29
C THR A 165 15.26 -26.11 -2.64
N ASP A 166 16.43 -26.71 -2.83
CA ASP A 166 16.63 -27.64 -3.94
C ASP A 166 15.70 -28.83 -3.69
N ARG A 167 14.67 -28.96 -4.55
CA ARG A 167 13.88 -30.19 -4.62
C ARG A 167 14.83 -31.25 -5.18
N ALA A 168 15.12 -32.28 -4.39
CA ALA A 168 15.80 -33.47 -4.91
C ALA A 168 15.00 -33.99 -6.12
N GLU A 169 15.65 -34.07 -7.28
CA GLU A 169 15.10 -34.76 -8.44
C GLU A 169 14.76 -36.18 -8.01
N SER A 170 13.48 -36.55 -8.04
CA SER A 170 13.08 -37.94 -7.93
C SER A 170 13.64 -38.67 -9.15
N ALA A 171 14.64 -39.53 -8.94
CA ALA A 171 15.15 -40.42 -9.97
C ALA A 171 13.98 -41.21 -10.57
N PHE A 172 13.73 -40.99 -11.86
CA PHE A 172 12.75 -41.74 -12.63
C PHE A 172 13.35 -43.12 -12.90
N GLU A 173 13.00 -44.14 -12.12
CA GLU A 173 13.30 -45.52 -12.47
C GLU A 173 12.35 -45.98 -13.60
N PRO A 174 12.85 -46.39 -14.77
CA PRO A 174 12.00 -46.93 -15.83
C PRO A 174 11.50 -48.32 -15.45
N PRO A 175 10.23 -48.67 -15.76
CA PRO A 175 9.69 -49.99 -15.44
C PRO A 175 10.39 -51.10 -16.24
N ALA A 176 10.80 -52.15 -15.53
CA ALA A 176 11.33 -53.37 -16.13
C ALA A 176 10.24 -54.07 -16.97
N PHE A 177 10.47 -54.19 -18.27
CA PHE A 177 9.71 -55.10 -19.12
C PHE A 177 10.20 -56.53 -18.83
N HIS A 178 9.35 -57.34 -18.19
CA HIS A 178 9.48 -58.79 -18.22
C HIS A 178 8.66 -59.36 -19.39
N MET A 179 9.31 -60.27 -20.10
CA MET A 179 8.88 -61.00 -21.30
C MET A 179 7.64 -61.86 -21.08
#